data_AF-A0A2G9TPB1-F1
#
_entry.id   AF-A0A2G9TPB1-F1
#
_cell.length_a   1.000
_cell.length_b   1.000
_cell.length_c   1.000
_cell.angle_alpha   90.00
_cell.angle_beta   90.00
_cell.angle_gamma   90.00
#
_symmetry.space_group_name_H-M   'P 1'
#
loop_
_entity.id
_entity.type
_entity.pdbx_description
1 polymer ?
#
loop_
_entity_poly.entity_id
_entity_poly.type
_entity_poly.pdbx_seq_one_letter_code
_entity_poly.pdbx_strand_id
1 'polypeptide(L)'
;MDEYAEYYFIREPQAQRVDPGDISAQLALKERLHCKPFKWYMEKVAYDVLPSYPIPPKNKVWGEARNPQTGKCLDRMGGIPGPLGVNGCHGYGGNQLLRLNTEGQLAQGEWCLTPKGVRVEANHCVKGTVNGPWAYEEVSNMYISPVCVISEFFLQFLPSILSDPPRSHGGIDDGWLARAKGASI
;
A
#
# COMPACT_ATOMS: atom_id res chain seq x y z
N MET A 1 -5.94 -15.57 5.17
CA MET A 1 -6.97 -15.12 4.22
C MET A 1 -6.78 -15.79 2.86
N ASP A 2 -6.20 -16.99 2.82
CA ASP A 2 -5.94 -17.75 1.59
C ASP A 2 -5.33 -16.85 0.49
N GLU A 3 -5.79 -16.92 -0.76
CA GLU A 3 -5.31 -16.10 -1.87
C GLU A 3 -5.54 -14.59 -1.67
N TYR A 4 -6.56 -14.19 -0.89
CA TYR A 4 -6.91 -12.79 -0.66
C TYR A 4 -5.91 -12.04 0.24
N ALA A 5 -4.97 -12.75 0.88
CA ALA A 5 -3.90 -12.12 1.65
C ALA A 5 -3.04 -11.18 0.79
N GLU A 6 -2.91 -11.45 -0.51
CA GLU A 6 -2.13 -10.60 -1.42
C GLU A 6 -2.67 -9.16 -1.48
N TYR A 7 -4.00 -8.99 -1.42
CA TYR A 7 -4.64 -7.68 -1.48
C TYR A 7 -4.39 -6.84 -0.23
N TYR A 8 -4.24 -7.50 0.93
CA TYR A 8 -3.78 -6.84 2.14
C TYR A 8 -2.35 -6.30 1.96
N PHE A 9 -1.44 -7.09 1.39
CA PHE A 9 -0.06 -6.67 1.14
C PHE A 9 0.09 -5.63 0.02
N ILE A 10 -0.87 -5.53 -0.90
CA ILE A 10 -0.94 -4.39 -1.82
C ILE A 10 -1.33 -3.11 -1.07
N ARG A 11 -2.29 -3.19 -0.14
CA ARG A 11 -2.70 -2.02 0.64
C ARG A 11 -1.64 -1.57 1.65
N GLU A 12 -1.06 -2.53 2.36
CA GLU A 12 -0.08 -2.35 3.43
C GLU A 12 1.26 -3.02 3.06
N PRO A 13 2.01 -2.47 2.09
CA PRO A 13 3.22 -3.12 1.57
C PRO A 13 4.32 -3.31 2.63
N GLN A 14 4.36 -2.45 3.65
CA GLN A 14 5.27 -2.60 4.79
C GLN A 14 5.03 -3.89 5.60
N ALA A 15 3.80 -4.43 5.60
CA ALA A 15 3.46 -5.63 6.35
C ALA A 15 4.14 -6.89 5.81
N GLN A 16 4.62 -6.87 4.56
CA GLN A 16 5.42 -7.97 3.98
C GLN A 16 6.76 -8.19 4.71
N ARG A 17 7.21 -7.20 5.49
CA ARG A 17 8.48 -7.24 6.23
C ARG A 17 8.29 -7.57 7.72
N VAL A 18 7.06 -7.82 8.13
CA VAL A 18 6.72 -8.16 9.51
C VAL A 18 6.63 -9.67 9.61
N ASP A 19 7.42 -10.25 10.50
CA ASP A 19 7.28 -11.65 10.87
C ASP A 19 5.98 -11.83 11.69
N PRO A 20 5.00 -12.61 11.20
CA PRO A 20 3.77 -12.86 11.95
C PRO A 20 4.00 -13.76 13.18
N GLY A 21 5.21 -14.33 13.32
CA GLY A 21 5.52 -15.34 14.32
C GLY A 21 4.96 -16.72 13.94
N ASP A 22 5.00 -17.64 14.89
CA ASP A 22 4.44 -18.98 14.70
C ASP A 22 2.91 -18.96 14.72
N ILE A 23 2.33 -19.30 13.57
CA ILE A 23 0.88 -19.40 13.37
C ILE A 23 0.38 -20.84 13.20
N SER A 24 1.21 -21.84 13.51
CA SER A 24 0.92 -23.27 13.27
C SER A 24 -0.32 -23.73 14.03
N ALA A 25 -0.53 -23.24 15.25
CA ALA A 25 -1.71 -23.59 16.05
C ALA A 25 -3.02 -23.08 15.43
N GLN A 26 -3.00 -21.89 14.83
CA GLN A 26 -4.14 -21.27 14.16
C GLN A 26 -4.48 -22.01 12.86
N LEU A 27 -3.47 -22.44 12.10
CA LEU A 27 -3.63 -23.25 10.89
C LEU A 27 -4.21 -24.63 11.23
N ALA A 28 -3.64 -25.32 12.23
CA ALA A 28 -4.14 -26.61 12.70
C ALA A 28 -5.59 -26.51 13.21
N LEU A 29 -5.96 -25.41 13.86
CA LEU A 29 -7.34 -25.15 14.27
C LEU A 29 -8.28 -25.01 13.06
N LYS A 30 -7.87 -24.27 12.01
CA LYS A 30 -8.64 -24.11 10.78
C LYS A 30 -8.93 -25.46 10.11
N GLU A 31 -7.93 -26.33 10.06
CA GLU A 31 -8.04 -27.67 9.49
C GLU A 31 -8.96 -28.58 10.32
N ARG A 32 -8.73 -28.65 11.64
CA ARG A 32 -9.52 -29.49 12.56
C ARG A 32 -11.00 -29.14 12.57
N LEU A 33 -11.33 -27.86 12.42
CA LEU A 33 -12.72 -27.38 12.39
C LEU A 33 -13.35 -27.46 11.00
N HIS A 34 -12.63 -27.94 9.98
CA HIS A 34 -13.09 -27.99 8.59
C HIS A 34 -13.67 -26.65 8.12
N CYS A 35 -12.98 -25.55 8.46
CA CYS A 35 -13.42 -24.20 8.12
C CYS A 35 -13.56 -24.02 6.60
N LYS A 36 -14.55 -23.24 6.18
CA LYS A 36 -14.73 -22.88 4.76
C LYS A 36 -13.57 -22.00 4.26
N PRO A 37 -13.22 -22.06 2.96
CA PRO A 37 -12.18 -21.20 2.38
C PRO A 37 -12.60 -19.73 2.43
N PHE A 38 -11.62 -18.82 2.43
CA PHE A 38 -11.89 -17.38 2.51
C PHE A 38 -12.68 -16.85 1.31
N LYS A 39 -12.50 -17.45 0.13
CA LYS A 39 -13.35 -17.18 -1.04
C LYS A 39 -14.84 -17.39 -0.77
N TRP A 40 -15.21 -18.49 -0.09
CA TRP A 40 -16.61 -18.75 0.30
C TRP A 40 -17.14 -17.65 1.21
N TYR A 41 -16.32 -17.16 2.14
CA TYR A 41 -16.68 -16.05 3.02
C TYR A 41 -16.95 -14.77 2.21
N MET A 42 -16.06 -14.43 1.27
CA MET A 42 -16.24 -13.26 0.40
C MET A 42 -17.47 -13.37 -0.52
N GLU A 43 -17.82 -14.56 -0.98
CA GLU A 43 -18.97 -14.76 -1.87
C GLU A 43 -20.32 -14.89 -1.14
N LYS A 44 -20.34 -15.38 0.10
CA LYS A 44 -21.57 -15.75 0.81
C LYS A 44 -21.88 -14.91 2.04
N VAL A 45 -20.86 -14.38 2.70
CA VAL A 45 -21.01 -13.60 3.93
C VAL A 45 -20.72 -12.12 3.67
N ALA A 46 -19.61 -11.82 3.00
CA ALA A 46 -19.12 -10.48 2.72
C ALA A 46 -19.31 -10.07 1.25
N TYR A 47 -20.44 -10.48 0.66
CA TYR A 47 -20.73 -10.33 -0.78
C TYR A 47 -20.84 -8.87 -1.25
N ASP A 48 -21.09 -7.95 -0.33
CA ASP A 48 -21.23 -6.50 -0.54
C ASP A 48 -19.90 -5.74 -0.44
N VAL A 49 -18.83 -6.41 0.00
CA VAL A 49 -17.49 -5.82 0.13
C VAL A 49 -16.92 -5.46 -1.23
N LEU A 50 -16.85 -6.39 -2.19
CA LEU A 50 -16.21 -6.16 -3.49
C LEU A 50 -16.89 -5.08 -4.36
N PRO A 51 -18.24 -4.95 -4.35
CA PRO A 51 -18.91 -3.81 -4.98
C PRO A 51 -18.49 -2.46 -4.42
N SER A 52 -18.26 -2.36 -3.10
CA SER A 52 -17.88 -1.11 -2.43
C SER A 52 -16.36 -0.88 -2.42
N TYR A 53 -15.57 -1.95 -2.38
CA TYR A 53 -14.12 -1.96 -2.26
C TYR A 53 -13.56 -3.01 -3.22
N PRO A 54 -13.42 -2.66 -4.51
CA PRO A 54 -12.93 -3.60 -5.51
C PRO A 54 -11.52 -4.07 -5.19
N ILE A 55 -11.13 -5.20 -5.81
CA ILE A 55 -9.78 -5.74 -5.71
C ILE A 55 -8.75 -4.66 -6.11
N PRO A 56 -7.77 -4.33 -5.25
CA PRO A 56 -6.82 -3.28 -5.56
C PRO A 56 -5.85 -3.73 -6.67
N PRO A 57 -5.60 -2.88 -7.67
CA PRO A 57 -4.52 -3.07 -8.63
C PRO A 57 -3.16 -3.10 -7.92
N LYS A 58 -2.15 -3.69 -8.58
CA LYS A 58 -0.78 -3.73 -8.06
C LYS A 58 -0.26 -2.31 -7.82
N ASN A 59 0.59 -2.16 -6.81
CA ASN A 59 1.34 -0.93 -6.61
C ASN A 59 2.36 -0.77 -7.75
N LYS A 60 2.36 0.40 -8.38
CA LYS A 60 3.45 0.84 -9.26
C LYS A 60 4.67 1.22 -8.42
N VAL A 61 4.45 1.93 -7.33
CA VAL A 61 5.50 2.36 -6.39
C VAL A 61 4.88 2.63 -5.00
N TRP A 62 5.67 2.49 -3.95
CA TRP A 62 5.29 2.80 -2.58
C TRP A 62 6.52 3.18 -1.74
N GLY A 63 6.32 3.90 -0.64
CA GLY A 63 7.39 4.45 0.18
C GLY A 63 7.10 5.88 0.64
N GLU A 64 8.16 6.60 0.99
CA GLU A 64 8.07 8.02 1.34
C GLU A 64 8.14 8.90 0.08
N ALA A 65 7.29 9.91 0.02
CA ALA A 65 7.34 10.94 -1.02
C ALA A 65 8.24 12.08 -0.54
N ARG A 66 9.51 12.08 -0.97
CA ARG A 66 10.52 13.05 -0.52
C ARG A 66 10.71 14.15 -1.54
N ASN A 67 10.71 15.40 -1.09
CA ASN A 67 11.14 16.51 -1.91
C ASN A 67 12.70 16.51 -1.98
N PRO A 68 13.33 16.39 -3.16
CA PRO A 68 14.78 16.29 -3.27
C PRO A 68 15.51 17.59 -2.93
N GLN A 69 14.84 18.74 -3.04
CA GLN A 69 15.43 20.05 -2.74
C GLN A 69 15.45 20.34 -1.24
N THR A 70 14.36 20.03 -0.54
CA THR A 70 14.21 20.33 0.91
C THR A 70 14.53 19.15 1.80
N GLY A 71 14.52 17.94 1.24
CA GLY A 71 14.69 16.69 1.96
C GLY A 71 13.55 16.31 2.90
N LYS A 72 12.41 17.03 2.83
CA LYS A 72 11.20 16.77 3.61
C LYS A 72 10.27 15.81 2.89
N CYS A 73 9.45 15.11 3.66
CA CYS A 73 8.50 14.12 3.16
C CYS A 73 7.06 14.64 3.24
N LEU A 74 6.23 14.21 2.29
CA LEU A 74 4.79 14.42 2.37
C LEU A 74 4.23 13.63 3.55
N ASP A 75 3.46 14.32 4.39
CA ASP A 75 3.03 13.82 5.68
C ASP A 75 1.57 14.22 5.90
N ARG A 76 0.74 13.28 6.33
CA ARG A 76 -0.67 13.55 6.65
C ARG A 76 -0.86 14.44 7.90
N MET A 77 0.17 14.64 8.71
CA MET A 77 0.22 15.54 9.87
C MET A 77 -0.95 15.36 10.86
N GLY A 78 -1.52 14.16 10.94
CA GLY A 78 -2.68 13.86 11.77
C GLY A 78 -4.05 14.18 11.15
N GLY A 79 -4.16 15.02 10.12
CA GLY A 79 -5.45 15.49 9.59
C GLY A 79 -6.21 14.47 8.75
N ILE A 80 -7.38 14.02 9.22
CA ILE A 80 -8.28 13.11 8.49
C ILE A 80 -9.75 13.50 8.72
N PRO A 81 -10.53 13.74 7.64
CA PRO A 81 -10.07 14.15 6.31
C PRO A 81 -9.36 15.51 6.40
N GLY A 82 -8.43 15.78 5.49
CA GLY A 82 -7.71 17.06 5.53
C GLY A 82 -6.51 17.20 4.60
N PRO A 83 -5.91 18.40 4.54
CA PRO A 83 -4.74 18.66 3.72
C PRO A 83 -3.51 17.92 4.25
N LEU A 84 -2.65 17.52 3.32
CA LEU A 84 -1.33 17.01 3.66
C LEU A 84 -0.38 18.18 3.89
N GLY A 85 0.57 17.95 4.79
CA GLY A 85 1.70 18.84 5.04
C GLY A 85 3.01 18.22 4.58
N VAL A 86 4.10 18.89 4.92
CA VAL A 86 5.46 18.39 4.73
C VAL A 86 6.19 18.41 6.07
N ASN A 87 6.91 17.34 6.37
CA ASN A 87 7.66 17.20 7.62
C ASN A 87 9.01 16.53 7.38
N GLY A 88 9.86 16.43 8.41
CA GLY A 88 11.09 15.64 8.33
C GLY A 88 10.77 14.18 8.00
N CYS A 89 11.48 13.62 7.01
CA CYS A 89 11.39 12.20 6.68
C CYS A 89 11.91 11.35 7.85
N HIS A 90 11.19 10.31 8.24
CA HIS A 90 11.55 9.53 9.44
C HIS A 90 11.69 8.02 9.22
N GLY A 91 11.35 7.48 8.05
CA GLY A 91 11.53 6.07 7.68
C GLY A 91 10.56 5.08 8.34
N TYR A 92 9.79 5.50 9.35
CA TYR A 92 8.83 4.64 10.08
C TYR A 92 7.53 4.32 9.33
N GLY A 93 7.34 4.83 8.12
CA GLY A 93 6.09 4.65 7.37
C GLY A 93 4.93 5.45 7.96
N GLY A 94 3.81 4.81 8.28
CA GLY A 94 2.65 5.46 8.89
C GLY A 94 2.08 6.61 8.05
N ASN A 95 2.02 7.81 8.62
CA ASN A 95 1.57 9.05 7.97
C ASN A 95 2.47 9.54 6.83
N GLN A 96 3.67 8.97 6.66
CA GLN A 96 4.59 9.25 5.54
C GLN A 96 4.69 8.09 4.54
N LEU A 97 3.91 7.02 4.72
CA LEU A 97 3.87 5.90 3.79
C LEU A 97 2.79 6.10 2.74
N LEU A 98 3.19 6.25 1.48
CA LEU A 98 2.29 6.40 0.34
C LEU A 98 2.41 5.18 -0.58
N ARG A 99 1.31 4.86 -1.27
CA ARG A 99 1.28 3.92 -2.38
C ARG A 99 0.61 4.54 -3.60
N LEU A 100 1.17 4.29 -4.77
CA LEU A 100 0.55 4.60 -6.05
C LEU A 100 0.33 3.29 -6.80
N ASN A 101 -0.91 3.01 -7.18
CA ASN A 101 -1.23 1.82 -7.98
C ASN A 101 -1.11 2.08 -9.48
N THR A 102 -1.19 1.01 -10.28
CA THR A 102 -1.11 1.06 -11.74
C THR A 102 -2.25 1.84 -12.40
N GLU A 103 -3.35 2.06 -11.70
CA GLU A 103 -4.54 2.79 -12.17
C GLU A 103 -4.57 4.25 -11.69
N GLY A 104 -3.47 4.74 -11.12
CA GLY A 104 -3.30 6.15 -10.75
C GLY A 104 -3.92 6.57 -9.42
N GLN A 105 -4.31 5.63 -8.55
CA GLN A 105 -4.75 5.94 -7.19
C GLN A 105 -3.56 6.10 -6.25
N LEU A 106 -3.35 7.32 -5.75
CA LEU A 106 -2.42 7.62 -4.66
C LEU A 106 -3.15 7.50 -3.32
N ALA A 107 -2.60 6.74 -2.38
CA ALA A 107 -3.27 6.46 -1.12
C ALA A 107 -2.29 6.24 0.06
N GLN A 108 -2.84 6.40 1.26
CA GLN A 108 -2.22 6.01 2.54
C GLN A 108 -3.23 5.17 3.33
N GLY A 109 -3.00 3.86 3.43
CA GLY A 109 -3.96 2.92 4.02
C GLY A 109 -5.32 2.98 3.31
N GLU A 110 -6.36 3.41 4.03
CA GLU A 110 -7.74 3.58 3.55
C GLU A 110 -8.05 4.97 2.94
N TRP A 111 -7.10 5.91 3.02
CA TRP A 111 -7.29 7.29 2.60
C TRP A 111 -6.71 7.50 1.21
N CYS A 112 -7.52 8.06 0.31
CA CYS A 112 -7.08 8.45 -1.02
C CYS A 112 -6.60 9.89 -0.99
N LEU A 113 -5.47 10.13 -1.62
CA LEU A 113 -4.91 11.47 -1.77
C LEU A 113 -5.41 12.05 -3.08
N THR A 114 -6.08 13.19 -3.03
CA THR A 114 -6.67 13.84 -4.21
C THR A 114 -6.24 15.30 -4.31
N PRO A 115 -6.05 15.82 -5.53
CA PRO A 115 -5.81 17.25 -5.72
C PRO A 115 -7.07 18.06 -5.40
N LYS A 116 -6.90 19.16 -4.67
CA LYS A 116 -7.94 20.15 -4.40
C LYS A 116 -7.35 21.56 -4.52
N GLY A 117 -7.56 22.19 -5.67
CA GLY A 117 -6.86 23.42 -6.03
C GLY A 117 -5.35 23.18 -6.04
N VAL A 118 -4.61 23.94 -5.24
CA VAL A 118 -3.14 23.86 -5.13
C VAL A 118 -2.67 22.93 -4.00
N ARG A 119 -3.58 22.21 -3.35
CA ARG A 119 -3.27 21.32 -2.21
C ARG A 119 -3.58 19.87 -2.55
N VAL A 120 -2.95 18.96 -1.81
CA VAL A 120 -3.32 17.55 -1.76
C VAL A 120 -4.08 17.31 -0.47
N GLU A 121 -5.22 16.63 -0.54
CA GLU A 121 -6.01 16.26 0.63
C GLU A 121 -6.17 14.74 0.74
N ALA A 122 -6.12 14.24 1.97
CA ALA A 122 -6.53 12.89 2.32
C ALA A 122 -8.06 12.90 2.54
N ASN A 123 -8.75 12.08 1.76
CA ASN A 123 -10.20 11.89 1.83
C ASN A 123 -10.55 10.40 1.76
N HIS A 124 -11.78 10.06 2.11
CA HIS A 124 -12.28 8.71 1.87
C HIS A 124 -12.13 8.39 0.37
N CYS A 125 -11.57 7.21 0.07
CA CYS A 125 -11.59 6.71 -1.29
C CYS A 125 -13.03 6.59 -1.79
N VAL A 126 -13.25 6.93 -3.05
CA VAL A 126 -14.57 6.78 -3.68
C VAL A 126 -14.88 5.30 -3.74
N LYS A 127 -16.01 4.89 -3.14
CA LYS A 127 -16.44 3.48 -3.14
C LYS A 127 -16.63 2.99 -4.58
N GLY A 128 -16.26 1.75 -4.82
CA GLY A 128 -16.36 1.10 -6.12
C GLY A 128 -15.28 1.51 -7.12
N THR A 129 -14.31 2.36 -6.72
CA THR A 129 -13.22 2.77 -7.61
C THR A 129 -11.86 2.40 -7.05
N VAL A 130 -10.92 2.15 -7.97
CA VAL A 130 -9.51 1.86 -7.66
C VAL A 130 -8.55 2.68 -8.50
N ASN A 131 -9.07 3.58 -9.33
CA ASN A 131 -8.30 4.49 -10.16
C ASN A 131 -8.17 5.87 -9.49
N GLY A 132 -7.27 6.68 -10.03
CA GLY A 132 -7.12 8.06 -9.60
C GLY A 132 -6.41 8.91 -10.65
N PRO A 133 -6.30 10.23 -10.40
CA PRO A 133 -5.74 11.14 -11.37
C PRO A 133 -4.21 11.12 -11.40
N TRP A 134 -3.51 10.30 -10.61
CA TRP A 134 -2.06 10.42 -10.48
C TRP A 134 -1.34 9.61 -11.55
N ALA A 135 -0.37 10.23 -12.20
CA ALA A 135 0.62 9.58 -13.03
C ALA A 135 1.99 9.57 -12.33
N TYR A 136 2.82 8.60 -12.70
CA TYR A 136 4.20 8.48 -12.22
C TYR A 136 5.16 8.36 -13.39
N GLU A 137 6.08 9.30 -13.46
CA GLU A 137 7.15 9.33 -14.44
C GLU A 137 8.39 8.65 -13.86
N GLU A 138 8.74 7.48 -14.42
CA GLU A 138 9.82 6.64 -13.91
C GLU A 138 11.21 7.26 -14.10
N VAL A 139 11.38 8.08 -15.14
CA VAL A 139 12.68 8.71 -15.45
C VAL A 139 13.06 9.75 -14.40
N SER A 140 12.09 10.56 -13.97
CA SER A 140 12.27 11.60 -12.95
C SER A 140 11.95 11.09 -11.54
N ASN A 141 11.35 9.90 -11.43
CA ASN A 141 10.72 9.34 -10.23
C ASN A 141 9.67 10.30 -9.62
N MET A 142 8.96 11.05 -10.46
CA MET A 142 8.10 12.16 -10.05
C MET A 142 6.60 11.85 -10.17
N TYR A 143 5.81 12.40 -9.26
CA TYR A 143 4.34 12.41 -9.34
C TYR A 143 3.85 13.52 -10.26
N ILE A 144 2.91 13.18 -11.13
CA ILE A 144 2.25 14.13 -12.00
C ILE A 144 0.75 14.02 -11.77
N SER A 145 0.14 15.07 -11.24
CA SER A 145 -1.32 15.24 -11.37
C SER A 145 -1.59 15.92 -12.73
N PRO A 146 -2.65 15.57 -13.48
CA PRO A 146 -3.05 16.27 -14.70
C PRO A 146 -3.43 17.72 -14.41
N VAL A 147 -3.75 18.04 -13.15
CA VAL A 147 -3.88 19.41 -12.66
C VAL A 147 -2.50 19.90 -12.23
N CYS A 148 -1.61 20.07 -13.22
CA CYS A 148 -0.28 20.63 -13.02
C CYS A 148 -0.42 22.11 -12.65
N VAL A 149 -0.55 22.41 -11.36
CA VAL A 149 -0.41 23.76 -10.82
C VAL A 149 0.31 23.64 -9.48
N ILE A 150 1.62 23.36 -9.48
CA ILE A 150 2.69 24.23 -8.95
C ILE A 150 4.02 23.65 -9.44
N SER A 151 4.87 24.48 -10.03
CA SER A 151 6.24 24.16 -10.49
C SER A 151 7.24 23.83 -9.36
N GLU A 152 6.76 23.42 -8.18
CA GLU A 152 7.58 23.18 -6.98
C GLU A 152 7.29 21.86 -6.26
N PHE A 153 6.28 21.08 -6.69
CA PHE A 153 6.03 19.74 -6.15
C PHE A 153 6.85 18.68 -6.88
N PHE A 154 8.18 18.80 -6.78
CA PHE A 154 9.08 17.70 -7.08
C PHE A 154 9.03 16.72 -5.90
N LEU A 155 8.11 15.75 -5.93
CA LEU A 155 8.14 14.64 -4.99
C LEU A 155 8.78 13.45 -5.69
N GLN A 156 9.94 13.04 -5.21
CA GLN A 156 10.61 11.84 -5.64
C GLN A 156 10.27 10.72 -4.67
N PHE A 157 9.84 9.56 -5.15
CA PHE A 157 9.92 8.37 -4.31
C PHE A 157 11.41 8.07 -4.14
N LEU A 158 11.94 8.31 -2.95
CA LEU A 158 13.13 7.58 -2.57
C LEU A 158 12.67 6.17 -2.21
N PRO A 159 13.38 5.13 -2.69
CA PRO A 159 13.36 3.87 -1.98
C PRO A 159 13.65 4.22 -0.52
N SER A 160 12.71 3.91 0.38
CA SER A 160 12.94 4.01 1.82
C SER A 160 14.33 3.43 2.10
N ILE A 161 15.14 3.93 3.02
CA ILE A 161 16.46 3.32 3.36
C ILE A 161 16.32 1.81 3.70
N LEU A 162 15.10 1.37 3.98
CA LEU A 162 14.66 -0.03 4.05
C LEU A 162 14.49 -0.73 2.68
N SER A 163 14.97 -0.19 1.56
CA SER A 163 14.90 -0.79 0.22
C SER A 163 16.01 -1.81 -0.01
N ASP A 164 17.07 -1.73 0.78
CA ASP A 164 17.94 -2.87 0.96
C ASP A 164 17.31 -3.77 2.04
N PRO A 165 17.02 -5.05 1.74
CA PRO A 165 16.87 -6.00 2.82
C PRO A 165 18.14 -5.90 3.68
N PRO A 166 18.05 -6.00 5.02
CA PRO A 166 19.27 -6.22 5.79
C PRO A 166 19.99 -7.39 5.13
N ARG A 167 21.28 -7.23 4.81
CA ARG A 167 22.14 -8.39 4.53
C ARG A 167 22.13 -9.21 5.81
N SER A 168 21.15 -10.09 5.95
CA SER A 168 21.19 -11.15 6.93
C SER A 168 22.34 -12.05 6.50
N HIS A 169 23.40 -12.04 7.28
CA HIS A 169 24.24 -13.22 7.41
C HIS A 169 23.33 -14.32 7.96
N GLY A 170 22.75 -15.11 7.06
CA GLY A 170 21.77 -16.15 7.37
C GLY A 170 20.64 -16.11 6.33
N GLY A 171 20.64 -17.09 5.43
CA GLY A 171 19.84 -17.11 4.22
C GLY A 171 18.33 -17.11 4.44
N ILE A 172 17.64 -16.37 3.59
CA ILE A 172 16.22 -16.55 3.31
C ILE A 172 16.16 -17.44 2.07
N ASP A 173 15.73 -18.67 2.27
CA ASP A 173 15.40 -19.64 1.23
C ASP A 173 14.18 -19.12 0.43
N ASP A 174 14.31 -19.10 -0.91
CA ASP A 174 13.28 -18.74 -1.91
C ASP A 174 11.96 -19.56 -1.80
N GLY A 175 11.87 -20.49 -0.85
CA GLY A 175 10.81 -21.44 -0.60
C GLY A 175 9.54 -20.87 0.03
N TRP A 176 9.52 -19.65 0.57
CA TRP A 176 8.28 -19.09 1.12
C TRP A 176 7.26 -18.74 0.02
N LEU A 177 7.73 -18.13 -1.08
CA LEU A 177 6.91 -17.85 -2.28
C LEU A 177 6.45 -19.15 -2.97
N ALA A 178 7.24 -20.23 -2.87
CA ALA A 178 6.87 -21.55 -3.39
C ALA A 178 5.82 -22.25 -2.50
N ARG A 179 5.90 -22.12 -1.16
CA ARG A 179 4.93 -22.72 -0.23
C ARG A 179 3.55 -22.05 -0.28
N ALA A 180 3.49 -20.75 -0.59
CA ALA A 180 2.22 -20.05 -0.80
C ALA A 180 1.51 -20.42 -2.13
N LYS A 181 2.25 -20.89 -3.13
CA LYS A 181 1.71 -21.32 -4.43
C LYS A 181 1.45 -22.83 -4.54
N GLY A 182 1.94 -23.62 -3.58
CA GLY A 182 1.89 -25.09 -3.60
C GLY A 182 0.74 -25.74 -2.81
N ALA A 183 -0.10 -24.98 -2.11
CA ALA A 183 -1.25 -25.53 -1.39
C ALA A 183 -2.45 -25.73 -2.34
N SER A 184 -2.30 -26.67 -3.27
CA SER A 184 -3.43 -27.35 -3.91
C SER A 184 -3.61 -28.70 -3.23
N ILE A 185 -4.56 -28.78 -2.29
CA ILE A 185 -5.24 -30.02 -1.86
C ILE A 185 -6.68 -29.64 -1.53
#